data_AF-A0AAE0SYG1-F1
#
_entry.id   AF-A0AAE0SYG1-F1
#
_cell.length_a   1.000
_cell.length_b   1.000
_cell.length_c   1.000
_cell.angle_alpha   90.00
_cell.angle_beta   90.00
_cell.angle_gamma   90.00
#
_symmetry.space_group_name_H-M   'P 1'
#
loop_
_entity.id
_entity.type
_entity.pdbx_description
1 polymer ?
#
loop_
_entity_poly.entity_id
_entity_poly.type
_entity_poly.pdbx_seq_one_letter_code
_entity_poly.pdbx_strand_id
1 'polypeptide(L)' 'MDDILSTKHGIVQVILLDDILSTKHGFVQVILMDDILNTKHGIVQVILMDDILSTKHGIVQVILMDDILSPKHGIVQ' A
#
# COMPACT_ATOMS: atom_id res chain seq x y z
N MET A 1 -12.31 -7.75 11.88
CA MET A 1 -13.49 -6.88 11.68
C MET A 1 -12.92 -5.83 10.79
N ASP A 2 -13.04 -6.09 9.50
CA ASP A 2 -12.07 -5.56 8.54
C ASP A 2 -12.55 -4.15 8.19
N ASP A 3 -11.75 -3.16 8.54
CA ASP A 3 -11.98 -1.77 8.24
C ASP A 3 -11.42 -1.44 6.84
N ILE A 4 -12.21 -0.68 6.08
CA ILE A 4 -11.86 -0.29 4.71
C ILE A 4 -11.56 1.20 4.69
N LEU A 5 -10.30 1.56 4.41
CA LEU A 5 -9.87 2.95 4.30
C LEU A 5 -9.68 3.35 2.84
N SER A 6 -10.43 4.37 2.40
CA SER A 6 -10.33 4.89 1.02
C SER A 6 -10.09 6.39 0.95
N THR A 7 -9.03 6.79 0.26
CA THR A 7 -8.65 8.20 0.05
C THR A 7 -8.54 8.54 -1.44
N LYS A 8 -9.16 9.65 -1.87
CA LYS A 8 -9.05 10.13 -3.26
C LYS A 8 -7.75 10.88 -3.51
N HIS A 9 -7.43 11.87 -2.67
CA HIS A 9 -6.22 12.69 -2.76
C HIS A 9 -5.72 12.95 -1.35
N GLY A 10 -4.44 12.73 -1.07
CA GLY A 10 -3.87 13.10 0.22
C GLY A 10 -2.62 12.34 0.61
N ILE A 11 -2.24 12.55 1.87
CA ILE A 11 -1.21 11.79 2.56
C ILE A 11 -1.93 10.86 3.51
N VAL A 12 -1.69 9.55 3.39
CA VAL A 12 -2.26 8.53 4.26
C VAL A 12 -1.12 7.92 5.06
N GLN A 13 -1.21 8.03 6.38
CA GLN A 13 -0.28 7.39 7.30
C GLN A 13 -1.08 6.61 8.33
N VAL A 14 -0.97 5.29 8.28
CA VAL A 14 -1.75 4.40 9.16
C VAL A 14 -0.92 3.18 9.58
N ILE A 15 -1.34 2.58 10.69
CA ILE A 15 -0.86 1.28 11.16
C ILE A 15 -2.12 0.44 11.27
N LEU A 16 -2.20 -0.65 10.51
CA LEU A 16 -3.39 -1.50 10.45
C LEU A 16 -2.98 -2.96 10.69
N LEU A 17 -3.97 -3.75 11.09
CA LEU A 17 -3.90 -5.20 11.34
C LEU A 17 -5.21 -5.77 10.78
N ASP A 18 -5.15 -6.58 9.72
CA ASP A 18 -6.31 -7.16 9.01
C ASP A 18 -7.31 -6.15 8.37
N ASP A 19 -6.85 -5.23 7.51
CA ASP A 19 -7.57 -4.18 6.81
C ASP A 19 -7.28 -4.07 5.29
N ILE A 20 -8.17 -3.36 4.58
CA ILE A 20 -8.00 -3.06 3.15
C ILE A 20 -7.82 -1.56 2.93
N LEU A 21 -6.69 -1.17 2.32
CA LEU A 21 -6.37 0.23 2.05
C LEU A 21 -6.37 0.55 0.55
N SER A 22 -7.12 1.58 0.14
CA SER A 22 -7.12 2.04 -1.25
C SER A 22 -6.94 3.55 -1.41
N THR A 23 -5.91 3.94 -2.16
CA THR A 23 -5.61 5.34 -2.47
C THR A 23 -5.57 5.61 -3.98
N LYS A 24 -6.25 6.67 -4.44
CA LYS A 24 -6.19 7.05 -5.87
C LYS A 24 -4.96 7.89 -6.21
N HIS A 25 -4.73 8.98 -5.48
CA HIS A 25 -3.62 9.90 -5.69
C HIS A 25 -3.00 10.27 -4.34
N GLY A 26 -1.72 9.99 -4.09
CA GLY A 26 -1.17 10.37 -2.78
C GLY A 26 0.20 9.82 -2.40
N PHE A 27 0.65 10.24 -1.22
CA PHE A 27 1.74 9.59 -0.49
C PHE A 27 1.12 8.67 0.56
N VAL A 28 1.48 7.39 0.54
CA VAL A 28 0.91 6.37 1.41
C VAL A 28 2.06 5.75 2.20
N GLN A 29 2.04 5.90 3.52
CA GLN A 29 2.99 5.25 4.41
C GLN A 29 2.24 4.33 5.35
N VAL A 30 2.50 3.02 5.29
CA VAL A 30 1.73 2.06 6.07
C VAL A 30 2.62 1.00 6.69
N ILE A 31 2.26 0.61 7.91
CA ILE A 31 2.74 -0.61 8.54
C ILE A 31 1.53 -1.54 8.61
N LEU A 32 1.67 -2.71 7.98
CA LEU A 32 0.60 -3.65 7.69
C LEU A 32 1.03 -5.06 8.09
N MET A 33 0.07 -5.89 8.47
CA MET A 33 0.27 -7.28 8.87
C MET A 33 -0.97 -8.06 8.40
N ASP A 34 -0.82 -8.88 7.34
CA ASP A 34 -1.92 -9.59 6.65
C ASP A 34 -3.01 -8.71 5.93
N ASP A 35 -2.63 -7.68 5.16
CA ASP A 35 -3.47 -6.60 4.57
C ASP A 35 -3.34 -6.19 3.07
N ILE A 36 -4.46 -6.14 2.34
CA ILE A 36 -4.45 -5.75 0.92
C ILE A 36 -4.31 -4.22 0.73
N LEU A 37 -3.24 -3.78 0.06
CA LEU A 37 -3.03 -2.36 -0.31
C LEU A 37 -3.10 -2.10 -1.82
N ASN A 38 -3.88 -1.08 -2.21
CA ASN A 38 -4.07 -0.70 -3.60
C ASN A 38 -3.90 0.82 -3.84
N THR A 39 -2.88 1.19 -4.62
CA THR A 39 -2.62 2.59 -4.98
C THR A 39 -2.69 2.81 -6.50
N LYS A 40 -3.39 3.85 -6.98
CA LYS A 40 -3.43 4.16 -8.43
C LYS A 40 -2.30 5.07 -8.90
N HIS A 41 -2.00 6.15 -8.17
CA HIS A 41 -1.00 7.15 -8.53
C HIS A 41 -0.33 7.66 -7.24
N GLY A 42 0.96 7.43 -7.02
CA GLY A 42 1.53 7.89 -5.75
C GLY A 42 2.94 7.44 -5.42
N ILE A 43 3.37 7.81 -4.22
CA ILE A 43 4.55 7.22 -3.58
C ILE A 43 4.04 6.39 -2.42
N VAL A 44 4.44 5.13 -2.35
CA VAL A 44 3.97 4.17 -1.37
C VAL A 44 5.18 3.66 -0.61
N GLN A 45 5.23 3.86 0.70
CA GLN A 45 6.21 3.26 1.60
C GLN A 45 5.50 2.28 2.51
N VAL A 46 5.88 1.01 2.44
CA VAL A 46 5.22 -0.02 3.27
C VAL A 46 6.22 -0.90 3.99
N ILE A 47 5.88 -1.24 5.22
CA ILE A 47 6.50 -2.32 5.98
C ILE A 47 5.40 -3.38 6.13
N LEU A 48 5.57 -4.56 5.51
CA LEU A 48 4.57 -5.63 5.53
C LEU A 48 5.17 -6.95 6.03
N MET A 49 4.30 -7.79 6.57
CA MET A 49 4.55 -9.17 6.96
C MET A 49 3.41 -10.01 6.37
N ASP A 50 3.69 -10.79 5.32
CA ASP A 50 2.76 -11.60 4.51
C ASP A 50 1.60 -10.83 3.88
N ASP A 51 1.69 -10.47 2.58
CA ASP A 51 0.66 -9.59 2.02
C ASP A 51 0.36 -9.55 0.49
N ILE A 52 -0.50 -8.60 0.06
CA ILE A 52 -0.74 -8.28 -1.36
C ILE A 52 -0.71 -6.76 -1.62
N LEU A 53 0.31 -6.32 -2.36
CA LEU A 53 0.46 -4.93 -2.79
C LEU A 53 0.26 -4.72 -4.30
N SER A 54 -0.68 -3.85 -4.66
CA SER A 54 -0.95 -3.45 -6.05
C SER A 54 -0.80 -1.95 -6.25
N THR A 55 0.07 -1.54 -7.17
CA THR A 55 0.21 -0.12 -7.56
C THR A 55 0.09 0.08 -9.08
N LYS A 56 -0.74 1.02 -9.54
CA LYS A 56 -0.85 1.30 -10.99
C LYS A 56 0.24 2.22 -11.50
N HIS A 57 0.44 3.38 -10.88
CA HIS A 57 1.46 4.35 -11.25
C HIS A 57 2.12 4.91 -10.01
N GLY A 58 3.45 4.93 -9.93
CA GLY A 58 4.10 5.46 -8.72
C GLY A 58 5.48 4.93 -8.41
N ILE A 59 5.99 5.37 -7.27
CA ILE A 59 7.19 4.82 -6.64
C ILE A 59 6.72 4.02 -5.43
N VAL A 60 7.15 2.78 -5.32
CA VAL A 60 6.82 1.88 -4.22
C VAL A 60 8.11 1.47 -3.56
N GLN A 61 8.24 1.72 -2.27
CA GLN A 61 9.36 1.27 -1.45
C GLN A 61 8.81 0.32 -0.40
N VAL A 62 9.33 -0.91 -0.37
CA VAL A 62 8.77 -1.95 0.47
C VAL A 62 9.84 -2.65 1.27
N ILE A 63 9.59 -2.84 2.56
CA ILE A 63 10.39 -3.69 3.44
C ILE A 63 9.52 -4.88 3.79
N LEU A 64 9.92 -6.08 3.32
CA LEU A 64 9.11 -7.31 3.35
C LEU A 64 9.85 -8.47 4.01
N MET A 65 9.12 -9.32 4.73
CA MET A 65 9.60 -10.62 5.22
C MET A 65 9.20 -11.78 4.28
N ASP A 66 8.01 -11.74 3.65
CA ASP A 66 7.49 -12.69 2.65
C ASP A 66 6.31 -12.00 1.92
N ASP A 67 6.31 -11.83 0.58
CA ASP A 67 5.24 -11.07 -0.11
C ASP A 67 5.22 -11.15 -1.66
N ILE A 68 4.10 -10.75 -2.29
CA ILE A 68 3.89 -10.62 -3.75
C ILE A 68 3.60 -9.17 -4.15
N LEU A 69 4.53 -8.56 -4.90
CA LEU A 69 4.37 -7.20 -5.45
C LEU A 69 3.94 -7.18 -6.92
N SER A 70 2.96 -6.32 -7.24
CA SER A 70 2.46 -6.16 -8.62
C SER A 70 2.31 -4.69 -9.06
N PRO A 71 3.42 -4.00 -9.40
CA PRO A 71 3.36 -2.69 -10.05
C PRO A 71 2.95 -2.82 -11.53
N LYS A 72 2.06 -1.94 -12.02
CA LYS A 72 1.78 -1.84 -13.48
C LYS A 72 2.74 -0.88 -14.19
N HIS A 73 2.92 0.33 -13.65
CA HIS A 73 3.76 1.37 -14.23
C HIS A 73 4.47 2.16 -13.12
N GLY A 74 5.48 1.57 -12.48
CA GLY A 74 6.16 2.19 -11.35
C GLY A 74 7.53 1.61 -11.09
N ILE A 75 8.25 2.24 -10.17
CA ILE A 75 9.53 1.75 -9.67
C ILE A 75 9.28 1.11 -8.31
N VAL A 76 9.77 -0.11 -8.15
CA VAL A 76 9.79 -0.83 -6.86
C VAL A 76 11.23 -0.83 -6.35
N GLN A 77 11.43 -0.44 -5.08
CA GLN A 77 12.73 -0.44 -4.39
C GLN A 77 12.64 -1.13 -3.04
#